data_AF-A0A221UXA1-F1
#
_entry.id   AF-A0A221UXA1-F1
#
_cell.length_a   1.000
_cell.length_b   1.000
_cell.length_c   1.000
_cell.angle_alpha   90.00
_cell.angle_beta   90.00
_cell.angle_gamma   90.00
#
_symmetry.space_group_name_H-M   'P 1'
#
loop_
_entity.id
_entity.type
_entity.pdbx_description
1 polymer ?
#
loop_
_entity_poly.entity_id
_entity_poly.type
_entity_poly.pdbx_seq_one_letter_code
_entity_poly.pdbx_strand_id
1 'polypeptide(L)'
;MRTNKKKLKSLNDIHKLHQNLMGLLKQQPESQSSCYQVSFEFKDNSDLMLNIGSLLEVCVFALDGNGMLLSPNNQNVAKHDSVCRVLELVLNMLPHSQMDFMDYVTEKLNGLENAKT
;
A
#
# COMPACT_ATOMS: atom_id res chain seq x y z
N MET A 1 -40.33 21.54 15.12
CA MET A 1 -40.52 21.10 13.71
C MET A 1 -39.47 21.65 12.72
N ARG A 2 -39.18 22.96 12.64
CA ARG A 2 -38.21 23.52 11.66
C ARG A 2 -36.77 22.99 11.78
N THR A 3 -36.31 22.69 12.99
CA THR A 3 -34.97 22.16 13.29
C THR A 3 -34.78 20.71 12.80
N ASN A 4 -35.79 19.85 12.95
CA ASN A 4 -35.74 18.46 12.47
C ASN A 4 -35.70 18.39 10.93
N LYS A 5 -36.41 19.29 10.25
CA LYS A 5 -36.36 19.38 8.78
C LYS A 5 -34.98 19.80 8.25
N LYS A 6 -34.30 20.72 8.96
CA LYS A 6 -32.91 21.12 8.64
C LYS A 6 -31.90 20.00 8.89
N LYS A 7 -32.02 19.27 10.01
CA LYS A 7 -31.18 18.09 10.30
C LYS A 7 -31.34 17.00 9.24
N LEU A 8 -32.57 16.67 8.86
CA LEU A 8 -32.86 15.67 7.83
C LEU A 8 -32.29 16.07 6.46
N LYS A 9 -32.41 17.36 6.10
CA LYS A 9 -31.79 17.89 4.88
C LYS A 9 -30.26 17.72 4.91
N SER A 10 -29.63 18.11 6.02
CA SER A 10 -28.17 17.98 6.20
C SER A 10 -27.72 16.53 6.10
N LEU A 11 -28.46 15.59 6.69
CA LEU A 11 -28.16 14.16 6.61
C LEU A 11 -28.25 13.62 5.17
N ASN A 12 -29.28 14.05 4.42
CA ASN A 12 -29.41 13.68 3.01
C ASN A 12 -28.31 14.26 2.13
N ASP A 13 -27.88 15.50 2.42
CA ASP A 13 -26.78 16.15 1.70
C ASP A 13 -25.46 15.41 1.97
N ILE A 14 -25.19 15.01 3.23
CA ILE A 14 -24.05 14.16 3.60
C ILE A 14 -24.12 12.80 2.90
N HIS A 15 -25.29 12.15 2.87
CA HIS A 15 -25.47 10.85 2.24
C HIS A 15 -25.21 10.92 0.73
N LYS A 16 -25.71 11.96 0.06
CA LYS A 16 -25.43 12.20 -1.37
C LYS A 16 -23.95 12.45 -1.64
N LEU A 17 -23.28 13.20 -0.77
CA LEU A 17 -21.83 13.43 -0.90
C LEU A 17 -21.06 12.12 -0.71
N HIS A 18 -21.43 11.30 0.29
CA HIS A 18 -20.82 10.00 0.54
C HIS A 18 -20.99 9.03 -0.64
N GLN A 19 -22.18 8.96 -1.23
CA GLN A 19 -22.43 8.09 -2.40
C GLN A 19 -21.60 8.47 -3.63
N ASN A 20 -21.22 9.75 -3.77
CA ASN A 20 -20.45 10.25 -4.90
C ASN A 20 -18.94 10.35 -4.62
N LEU A 21 -18.49 9.95 -3.43
CA LEU A 21 -17.09 10.03 -3.04
C LEU A 21 -16.32 8.87 -3.68
N MET A 22 -15.88 9.08 -4.93
CA MET A 22 -14.94 8.19 -5.60
C MET A 22 -13.60 8.18 -4.84
N GLY A 23 -13.02 6.99 -4.65
CA GLY A 23 -11.72 6.82 -4.00
C GLY A 23 -11.77 6.59 -2.48
N LEU A 24 -12.95 6.50 -1.85
CA LEU A 24 -13.03 5.96 -0.51
C LEU A 24 -12.66 4.48 -0.51
N LEU A 25 -11.74 4.11 0.38
CA LEU A 25 -11.35 2.72 0.58
C LEU A 25 -12.60 1.92 0.96
N LYS A 26 -12.81 0.80 0.27
CA LYS A 26 -13.92 -0.10 0.60
C LYS A 26 -13.56 -0.80 1.91
N GLN A 27 -14.50 -0.77 2.85
CA GLN A 27 -14.36 -1.56 4.07
C GLN A 27 -14.40 -3.05 3.68
N GLN A 28 -13.48 -3.83 4.24
CA GLN A 28 -13.47 -5.26 3.98
C GLN A 28 -14.75 -5.88 4.59
N PRO A 29 -15.58 -6.61 3.80
CA PRO A 29 -16.90 -7.06 4.26
C PRO A 29 -16.86 -7.97 5.49
N GLU A 30 -15.73 -8.62 5.74
CA GLU A 30 -15.57 -9.68 6.73
C GLU A 30 -14.78 -9.24 7.98
N SER A 31 -14.23 -8.02 8.02
CA SER A 31 -13.44 -7.58 9.17
C SER A 31 -14.31 -6.92 10.24
N GLN A 32 -14.38 -7.53 11.43
CA GLN A 32 -15.07 -6.96 12.61
C GLN A 32 -14.45 -5.63 13.09
N SER A 33 -13.18 -5.39 12.74
CA SER A 33 -12.50 -4.09 12.84
C SER A 33 -12.69 -3.31 11.54
N SER A 34 -12.85 -1.98 11.58
CA SER A 34 -12.88 -1.11 10.40
C SER A 34 -11.54 -1.12 9.66
N CYS A 35 -11.28 -2.19 8.90
CA CYS A 35 -10.11 -2.35 8.07
C CYS A 35 -10.46 -1.95 6.64
N TYR A 36 -9.58 -1.14 6.06
CA TYR A 36 -9.71 -0.63 4.72
C TYR A 36 -8.65 -1.29 3.85
N GLN A 37 -9.06 -1.89 2.74
CA GLN A 37 -8.15 -2.55 1.82
C GLN A 37 -7.75 -1.60 0.69
N VAL A 38 -6.45 -1.58 0.40
CA VAL A 38 -5.87 -0.99 -0.81
C VAL A 38 -5.27 -2.14 -1.63
N SER A 39 -5.53 -2.14 -2.94
CA SER A 39 -4.91 -3.08 -3.87
C SER A 39 -4.06 -2.31 -4.86
N PHE A 40 -2.88 -2.85 -5.15
CA PHE A 40 -1.97 -2.34 -6.18
C PHE A 40 -1.87 -3.38 -7.27
N GLU A 41 -2.05 -2.95 -8.52
CA GLU A 41 -1.89 -3.81 -9.69
C GLU A 41 -0.49 -3.55 -10.29
N PHE A 42 0.27 -4.63 -10.47
CA PHE A 42 1.57 -4.61 -11.13
C PHE A 42 1.49 -5.46 -12.38
N LYS A 43 2.19 -5.04 -13.43
CA LYS A 43 2.19 -5.75 -14.71
C LYS A 43 2.84 -7.13 -14.59
N ASP A 44 3.97 -7.20 -13.90
CA ASP A 44 4.80 -8.38 -13.72
C ASP A 44 5.74 -8.21 -12.50
N ASN A 45 6.52 -9.25 -12.19
CA ASN A 45 7.46 -9.21 -11.07
C ASN A 45 8.57 -8.16 -11.25
N SER A 46 8.96 -7.84 -12.48
CA SER A 46 9.95 -6.79 -12.73
C SER A 46 9.37 -5.42 -12.38
N ASP A 47 8.12 -5.17 -12.77
CA ASP A 47 7.41 -3.95 -12.42
C ASP A 47 7.26 -3.79 -10.90
N LEU A 48 6.86 -4.85 -10.19
CA LEU A 48 6.82 -4.84 -8.72
C LEU A 48 8.19 -4.48 -8.11
N MET A 49 9.25 -5.13 -8.56
CA MET A 49 10.61 -4.89 -8.04
C MET A 49 11.12 -3.49 -8.36
N LEU A 50 10.81 -2.93 -9.54
CA LEU A 50 11.16 -1.55 -9.90
C LEU A 50 10.43 -0.55 -9.00
N ASN A 51 9.16 -0.78 -8.69
CA ASN A 51 8.40 0.07 -7.78
C ASN A 51 8.97 0.02 -6.35
N ILE A 52 9.29 -1.18 -5.85
CA ILE A 52 9.96 -1.35 -4.55
C ILE A 52 11.31 -0.62 -4.52
N GLY A 53 12.13 -0.82 -5.56
CA GLY A 53 13.43 -0.15 -5.69
C GLY A 53 13.31 1.37 -5.69
N SER A 54 12.36 1.91 -6.47
CA SER A 54 12.12 3.35 -6.54
C SER A 54 11.69 3.94 -5.19
N LEU A 55 10.85 3.24 -4.43
CA LEU A 55 10.46 3.66 -3.07
C LEU A 55 11.65 3.66 -2.11
N LEU A 56 12.52 2.66 -2.20
CA LEU A 56 13.74 2.57 -1.39
C LEU A 56 14.75 3.67 -1.75
N GLU A 57 14.97 3.94 -3.03
CA GLU A 57 15.83 5.04 -3.49
C GLU A 57 15.36 6.38 -2.93
N VAL A 58 14.06 6.63 -2.99
CA VAL A 58 13.45 7.83 -2.41
C VAL A 58 13.71 7.93 -0.90
N CYS A 59 13.59 6.83 -0.16
CA CYS A 59 13.94 6.79 1.27
C CYS A 59 15.42 7.13 1.51
N VAL A 60 16.34 6.56 0.73
CA VAL A 60 17.78 6.86 0.81
C VAL A 60 18.04 8.34 0.54
N PHE A 61 17.50 8.88 -0.55
CA PHE A 61 17.62 10.30 -0.89
C PHE A 61 17.14 11.25 0.22
N ALA A 62 16.07 10.88 0.93
CA ALA A 62 15.53 11.67 2.01
C ALA A 62 16.35 11.60 3.30
N LEU A 63 16.89 10.41 3.61
CA LEU A 63 17.76 10.19 4.77
C LEU A 63 19.12 10.88 4.60
N ASP A 64 19.65 10.94 3.36
CA ASP A 64 20.89 11.64 3.02
C ASP A 64 20.78 13.18 3.12
N GLY A 65 19.63 13.71 3.50
CA GLY A 65 19.39 15.15 3.67
C GLY A 65 19.22 15.93 2.37
N ASN A 66 19.39 15.27 1.22
CA ASN A 66 19.27 15.84 -0.12
C ASN A 66 17.82 15.93 -0.62
N GLY A 67 16.87 15.28 0.07
CA GLY A 67 15.44 15.28 -0.27
C GLY A 67 14.54 15.84 0.84
N MET A 68 13.52 16.62 0.46
CA MET A 68 12.34 16.85 1.30
C MET A 68 11.21 15.92 0.87
N LEU A 69 10.96 14.86 1.64
CA LEU A 69 9.76 14.01 1.52
C LEU A 69 8.63 14.49 2.43
N LEU A 70 8.36 15.78 2.41
CA LEU A 70 7.12 16.30 2.99
C LEU A 70 6.22 16.67 1.84
N SER A 71 5.14 15.90 1.69
CA SER A 71 4.01 16.36 0.89
C SER A 71 3.59 17.75 1.37
N PRO A 72 3.19 18.67 0.48
CA PRO A 72 2.70 19.99 0.87
C PRO A 72 1.58 19.94 1.92
N ASN A 73 0.83 18.83 1.96
CA ASN A 73 -0.26 18.58 2.90
C ASN A 73 0.20 18.02 4.25
N ASN A 74 1.46 17.60 4.39
CA ASN A 74 2.02 16.92 5.56
C ASN A 74 3.26 17.65 6.12
N GLN A 75 3.23 18.98 6.19
CA GLN A 75 4.35 19.79 6.71
C GLN A 75 4.61 19.60 8.21
N ASN A 76 3.66 19.02 8.94
CA ASN A 76 3.75 18.81 10.40
C ASN A 76 4.34 17.45 10.81
N VAL A 77 4.77 16.62 9.86
CA VAL A 77 5.32 15.28 10.12
C VAL A 77 6.84 15.33 10.13
N ALA A 78 7.49 14.68 11.09
CA ALA A 78 8.95 14.57 11.08
C ALA A 78 9.41 13.74 9.87
N LYS A 79 10.47 14.16 9.20
CA LYS A 79 11.01 13.48 8.00
C LYS A 79 11.24 11.98 8.24
N HIS A 80 11.75 11.63 9.43
CA HIS A 80 11.99 10.26 9.85
C HIS A 80 10.71 9.42 9.85
N ASP A 81 9.60 9.97 10.35
CA ASP A 81 8.31 9.26 10.41
C ASP A 81 7.71 9.01 9.02
N SER A 82 7.99 9.89 8.06
CA SER A 82 7.60 9.67 6.66
C SER A 82 8.40 8.53 6.03
N VAL A 83 9.71 8.48 6.26
CA VAL A 83 10.58 7.41 5.75
C VAL A 83 10.20 6.06 6.37
N CYS A 84 9.99 6.00 7.69
CA CYS A 84 9.55 4.77 8.37
C CYS A 84 8.27 4.21 7.75
N ARG A 85 7.27 5.06 7.47
CA ARG A 85 6.01 4.62 6.83
C ARG A 85 6.22 4.03 5.45
N VAL A 86 7.11 4.60 4.64
CA VAL A 86 7.42 4.05 3.31
C VAL A 86 8.14 2.72 3.43
N LEU A 87 9.09 2.59 4.38
CA LEU A 87 9.77 1.32 4.63
C LEU A 87 8.81 0.22 5.11
N GLU A 88 7.87 0.54 5.99
CA GLU A 88 6.80 -0.38 6.40
C GLU A 88 5.93 -0.82 5.21
N LEU A 89 5.58 0.11 4.30
CA LEU A 89 4.85 -0.24 3.08
C LEU A 89 5.67 -1.18 2.20
N VAL A 90 6.96 -0.89 1.97
CA VAL A 90 7.86 -1.73 1.18
C VAL A 90 7.93 -3.15 1.75
N LEU A 91 8.06 -3.30 3.08
CA LEU A 91 8.05 -4.61 3.73
C LEU A 91 6.78 -5.40 3.43
N ASN A 92 5.62 -4.73 3.41
CA ASN A 92 4.34 -5.37 3.07
C ASN A 92 4.19 -5.72 1.58
N MET A 93 5.01 -5.13 0.70
CA MET A 93 4.99 -5.39 -0.75
C MET A 93 5.96 -6.51 -1.15
N LEU A 94 6.90 -6.91 -0.29
CA LEU A 94 7.87 -7.95 -0.59
C LEU A 94 7.18 -9.30 -0.85
N PRO A 95 7.43 -9.96 -1.99
CA PRO A 95 6.70 -11.16 -2.38
C PRO A 95 7.30 -12.44 -1.76
N HIS A 96 7.45 -12.48 -0.43
CA HIS A 96 8.14 -13.55 0.32
C HIS A 96 7.69 -14.96 -0.10
N SER A 97 6.39 -15.23 -0.10
CA SER A 97 5.87 -16.56 -0.47
C SER A 97 6.15 -16.95 -1.92
N GLN A 98 6.26 -15.98 -2.83
CA GLN A 98 6.66 -16.28 -4.22
C GLN A 98 8.14 -16.63 -4.30
N MET A 99 8.99 -15.93 -3.53
CA MET A 99 10.42 -16.24 -3.45
C MET A 99 10.65 -17.65 -2.90
N ASP A 100 9.99 -18.01 -1.78
CA ASP A 100 10.08 -19.35 -1.19
C ASP A 100 9.68 -20.45 -2.20
N PHE A 101 8.63 -20.19 -2.99
CA PHE A 101 8.19 -21.10 -4.05
C PHE A 101 9.23 -21.25 -5.16
N MET A 102 9.84 -20.14 -5.61
CA MET A 102 10.88 -20.18 -6.64
C MET A 102 12.13 -20.93 -6.17
N ASP A 103 12.51 -20.79 -4.90
CA ASP A 103 13.61 -21.53 -4.31
C ASP A 103 13.32 -23.04 -4.29
N TYR A 104 12.10 -23.43 -3.89
CA TYR A 104 11.65 -24.82 -3.95
C TYR A 104 11.70 -25.39 -5.37
N VAL A 105 11.23 -24.64 -6.37
CA VAL A 105 11.27 -25.08 -7.77
C VAL A 105 12.71 -25.29 -8.24
N THR A 106 13.60 -24.34 -7.92
CA THR A 106 15.04 -24.43 -8.23
C THR A 106 15.66 -25.69 -7.63
N GLU A 107 15.36 -25.99 -6.37
CA GLU A 107 15.84 -27.21 -5.69
C GLU A 107 15.39 -28.48 -6.42
N LYS A 108 14.11 -28.57 -6.81
CA LYS A 108 13.59 -29.75 -7.52
C LYS A 108 14.17 -29.93 -8.90
N LEU A 109 14.39 -28.83 -9.64
CA LEU A 109 15.02 -28.89 -10.95
C LEU A 109 16.48 -29.35 -10.86
N ASN A 110 17.24 -28.80 -9.92
CA ASN A 110 18.63 -29.21 -9.68
C ASN A 110 18.73 -30.68 -9.25
N GLY A 111 17.78 -31.17 -8.44
CA GLY A 111 17.71 -32.57 -8.06
C GLY A 111 17.51 -33.53 -9.25
N LEU A 112 16.74 -33.10 -10.26
CA LEU A 112 16.48 -33.89 -11.46
C LEU A 112 17.68 -33.94 -12.43
N GLU A 113 18.48 -32.89 -12.51
CA GLU A 113 19.70 -32.87 -13.32
C GLU A 113 20.77 -33.80 -12.73
N ASN A 114 20.95 -33.76 -11.41
CA ASN A 114 21.95 -34.60 -10.72
C ASN A 114 21.59 -36.09 -10.72
N ALA A 115 20.31 -36.46 -10.83
CA ALA A 115 19.85 -37.85 -10.87
C ALA A 115 20.01 -38.54 -12.24
N LYS A 116 20.41 -37.81 -13.29
CA LYS A 116 20.64 -38.34 -14.65
C LYS A 116 22.11 -38.67 -14.95
N THR A 117 23.00 -38.44 -13.98
CA THR A 117 24.43 -38.83 -13.97
C THR A 117 24.64 -39.99 -13.02
#